data_AF-A0A6U7YMG3-F1
#
_entry.id   AF-A0A6U7YMG3-F1
#
_cell.length_a   1.000
_cell.length_b   1.000
_cell.length_c   1.000
_cell.angle_alpha   90.00
_cell.angle_beta   90.00
_cell.angle_gamma   90.00
#
_symmetry.space_group_name_H-M   'P 1'
#
loop_
_entity.id
_entity.type
_entity.pdbx_description
1 polymer ?
#
loop_
_entity_poly.entity_id
_entity_poly.type
_entity_poly.pdbx_seq_one_letter_code
_entity_poly.pdbx_strand_id
1 'polypeptide(L)'
;SMHFEAMGCALGAVATMGVLCFLLVPETGPAFHVASPLQARGKLGSTLREPPTGLVPATDHPRMNFGAAVAQPFAKIGSASRPPWPTLWATSGLPRPNSIPRTQELGFGILAIICSWVLAVVLGVSYLVGFTTRARLPVEVQGGGYGTAVVAMASTSGAALAKDMSYPEEVQAIIDATMSAATSKKPFSDAELDTAIKSMQNLTDSSTRAIDWAALRSVLATAAHETHKEWDKTDAASKAMAGILPGPDDAAFRQIFERVLQGGNWDGAATSAAARPQAEKPWVVLVTGLNGIRKTTTIYQPWFQDVLAQALATNGDAPQKEQLPTGANSFFRQLDFLVATVANEDFCSLYALQDVDLYAALKNSIFTRYRTIAEIWGVLLVHEARKKRLNVMVETSGRDVGMFHYVDQFFPETEYRKLVVHFTINDLKYAETSVDNRMLKEMADGREAMERKARPMDIIKANAGGPYGSKVLAGVQTDSNRVWAENVMPGKVGQSWYKASIAINATEGEWTVSAGGVGNPEAFTFGPR
;
A
#
# COMPACT_ATOMS: atom_id res chain seq x y z
N SER A 1 31.13 -70.20 28.56
CA SER A 1 30.08 -71.08 28.05
C SER A 1 29.42 -70.42 26.85
N MET A 2 29.64 -71.02 25.67
CA MET A 2 28.81 -71.05 24.44
C MET A 2 28.17 -69.73 23.94
N HIS A 3 28.62 -69.17 22.80
CA HIS A 3 28.23 -69.48 21.39
C HIS A 3 26.83 -68.92 21.03
N PHE A 4 26.53 -68.19 19.95
CA PHE A 4 26.95 -68.12 18.52
C PHE A 4 26.49 -66.72 17.98
N GLU A 5 27.24 -65.94 17.18
CA GLU A 5 27.36 -65.94 15.70
C GLU A 5 26.02 -65.86 14.93
N ALA A 6 25.85 -65.23 13.75
CA ALA A 6 26.62 -64.32 12.89
C ALA A 6 25.78 -64.09 11.59
N MET A 7 26.08 -63.01 10.84
CA MET A 7 26.02 -62.87 9.36
C MET A 7 24.67 -63.05 8.63
N GLY A 8 24.39 -62.42 7.49
CA GLY A 8 25.15 -61.60 6.53
C GLY A 8 24.19 -61.20 5.40
N CYS A 9 24.30 -59.99 4.86
CA CYS A 9 25.00 -59.66 3.60
C CYS A 9 24.20 -59.84 2.29
N ALA A 10 24.00 -58.70 1.63
CA ALA A 10 24.47 -58.38 0.27
C ALA A 10 23.56 -58.53 -0.96
N LEU A 11 23.89 -57.64 -1.92
CA LEU A 11 23.59 -57.55 -3.36
C LEU A 11 22.39 -56.67 -3.76
N GLY A 12 22.53 -55.66 -4.63
CA GLY A 12 23.69 -55.30 -5.47
C GLY A 12 23.58 -53.90 -6.10
N ALA A 13 24.76 -53.33 -6.33
CA ALA A 13 25.05 -52.13 -7.10
C ALA A 13 25.41 -52.49 -8.55
N VAL A 14 25.30 -51.54 -9.49
CA VAL A 14 26.21 -51.25 -10.64
C VAL A 14 25.82 -49.84 -11.16
N ALA A 15 26.57 -48.76 -10.89
CA ALA A 15 27.71 -48.19 -11.64
C ALA A 15 27.27 -47.20 -12.76
N THR A 16 27.94 -46.10 -13.13
CA THR A 16 29.37 -45.74 -13.04
C THR A 16 29.59 -44.24 -13.35
N MET A 17 30.61 -43.64 -12.71
CA MET A 17 31.60 -42.62 -13.18
C MET A 17 31.14 -41.24 -13.76
N GLY A 18 31.81 -40.12 -13.51
CA GLY A 18 33.05 -39.83 -12.76
C GLY A 18 33.60 -38.44 -13.12
N VAL A 19 34.41 -37.86 -12.22
CA VAL A 19 35.71 -37.18 -12.44
C VAL A 19 35.95 -36.15 -11.31
N LEU A 20 37.04 -36.42 -10.58
CA LEU A 20 37.71 -35.58 -9.59
C LEU A 20 38.79 -34.73 -10.30
N CYS A 21 39.11 -33.54 -9.78
CA CYS A 21 40.50 -33.13 -9.59
C CYS A 21 40.64 -31.97 -8.57
N PHE A 22 41.60 -32.16 -7.67
CA PHE A 22 42.08 -31.31 -6.58
C PHE A 22 42.98 -30.15 -7.06
N LEU A 23 43.12 -29.11 -6.23
CA LEU A 23 44.42 -28.52 -5.85
C LEU A 23 44.31 -27.77 -4.50
N LEU A 24 45.36 -27.91 -3.68
CA LEU A 24 45.62 -27.52 -2.29
C LEU A 24 46.12 -26.04 -2.19
N VAL A 25 45.70 -25.18 -1.22
CA VAL A 25 46.30 -24.79 0.11
C VAL A 25 47.68 -24.06 0.01
N PRO A 26 48.17 -23.11 0.87
CA PRO A 26 47.71 -22.56 2.18
C PRO A 26 47.80 -21.02 2.44
N GLU A 27 47.33 -20.68 3.65
CA GLU A 27 47.49 -19.51 4.56
C GLU A 27 48.81 -18.69 4.56
N THR A 28 48.70 -17.41 4.97
CA THR A 28 49.46 -16.79 6.09
C THR A 28 49.01 -15.33 6.34
N GLY A 29 48.70 -14.98 7.60
CA GLY A 29 48.65 -13.59 8.10
C GLY A 29 50.07 -13.01 8.35
N PRO A 30 50.26 -11.83 8.99
CA PRO A 30 49.60 -11.44 10.25
C PRO A 30 49.25 -9.94 10.43
N ALA A 31 48.72 -9.65 11.61
CA ALA A 31 48.27 -8.38 12.18
C ALA A 31 49.36 -7.29 12.35
N PHE A 32 48.92 -6.02 12.48
CA PHE A 32 49.69 -4.96 13.14
C PHE A 32 48.81 -4.07 14.03
N HIS A 33 49.38 -3.74 15.19
CA HIS A 33 48.88 -2.92 16.29
C HIS A 33 49.03 -1.40 16.04
N VAL A 34 48.04 -0.66 16.53
CA VAL A 34 48.06 0.62 17.29
C VAL A 34 49.32 1.52 17.23
N ALA A 35 49.14 2.79 16.83
CA ALA A 35 49.73 3.95 17.51
C ALA A 35 49.00 5.27 17.18
N SER A 36 48.49 5.94 18.22
CA SER A 36 48.26 7.40 18.23
C SER A 36 49.59 8.13 18.49
N PRO A 37 49.65 9.44 18.19
CA PRO A 37 50.20 10.35 19.19
C PRO A 37 49.36 11.61 19.44
N LEU A 38 49.42 12.04 20.70
CA LEU A 38 48.94 13.28 21.30
C LEU A 38 49.80 14.50 20.91
N GLN A 39 49.12 15.65 20.87
CA GLN A 39 49.51 17.01 21.32
C GLN A 39 50.69 17.75 20.66
N ALA A 40 50.37 18.93 20.11
CA ALA A 40 51.02 20.19 20.51
C ALA A 40 50.10 21.41 20.29
N ARG A 41 50.29 22.40 21.15
CA ARG A 41 49.48 23.60 21.41
C ARG A 41 49.66 24.71 20.36
N GLY A 42 48.62 25.53 20.20
CA GLY A 42 48.72 26.89 19.67
C GLY A 42 47.61 27.80 20.23
N LYS A 43 47.96 28.66 21.19
CA LYS A 43 47.12 29.74 21.75
C LYS A 43 47.22 31.00 20.87
N LEU A 44 46.10 31.61 20.53
CA LEU A 44 45.86 33.04 20.21
C LEU A 44 44.32 33.13 20.03
N GLY A 45 43.51 33.96 20.69
CA GLY A 45 43.73 35.25 21.35
C GLY A 45 42.84 36.30 20.64
N SER A 46 41.82 36.82 21.35
CA SER A 46 40.97 38.00 21.02
C SER A 46 40.03 37.89 19.80
N THR A 47 38.80 38.41 19.73
CA THR A 47 38.05 39.40 20.53
C THR A 47 36.57 39.28 20.18
N LEU A 48 35.70 39.38 21.18
CA LEU A 48 34.24 39.55 21.06
C LEU A 48 33.91 40.89 20.39
N ARG A 49 32.95 40.88 19.45
CA ARG A 49 32.17 42.06 19.04
C ARG A 49 30.69 41.69 19.01
N GLU A 50 29.96 42.26 19.95
CA GLU A 50 28.50 42.36 19.91
C GLU A 50 28.08 43.35 18.80
N PRO A 51 26.92 43.16 18.14
CA PRO A 51 26.26 44.22 17.42
C PRO A 51 25.16 44.89 18.28
N PRO A 52 24.93 46.20 18.08
CA PRO A 52 24.16 47.05 18.98
C PRO A 52 22.65 46.94 18.79
N THR A 53 21.96 47.12 19.90
CA THR A 53 20.53 47.45 20.02
C THR A 53 20.23 48.81 19.38
N GLY A 54 19.37 48.81 18.36
CA GLY A 54 18.83 50.01 17.72
C GLY A 54 17.31 49.99 17.73
N LEU A 55 16.73 50.68 18.70
CA LEU A 55 15.33 51.09 18.74
C LEU A 55 15.07 52.17 17.67
N VAL A 56 14.07 51.98 16.82
CA VAL A 56 13.49 53.02 15.96
C VAL A 56 11.95 52.90 16.05
N PRO A 57 11.21 54.01 16.16
CA PRO A 57 9.84 54.03 16.66
C PRO A 57 8.78 53.70 15.60
N ALA A 58 7.63 53.26 16.10
CA ALA A 58 6.42 53.00 15.34
C ALA A 58 5.85 54.26 14.69
N THR A 59 5.53 54.16 13.40
CA THR A 59 4.71 55.13 12.67
C THR A 59 3.48 54.42 12.10
N ASP A 60 2.33 54.81 12.61
CA ASP A 60 1.00 54.89 12.01
C ASP A 60 0.68 54.06 10.75
N HIS A 61 -0.14 53.02 10.94
CA HIS A 61 -0.98 52.46 9.89
C HIS A 61 -2.37 53.13 9.90
N PRO A 62 -2.85 53.66 8.77
CA PRO A 62 -4.23 54.13 8.68
C PRO A 62 -5.20 52.95 8.58
N ARG A 63 -6.26 53.04 9.40
CA ARG A 63 -7.49 52.25 9.30
C ARG A 63 -8.09 52.43 7.90
N MET A 64 -8.41 51.33 7.22
CA MET A 64 -9.41 51.33 6.16
C MET A 64 -10.52 50.32 6.43
N ASN A 65 -11.73 50.85 6.26
CA ASN A 65 -13.03 50.24 6.46
C ASN A 65 -13.28 49.04 5.55
N PHE A 66 -13.77 47.94 6.09
CA PHE A 66 -14.55 46.98 5.32
C PHE A 66 -16.01 47.40 5.33
N GLY A 67 -16.42 48.06 4.24
CA GLY A 67 -17.82 48.28 3.91
C GLY A 67 -18.44 47.01 3.37
N ALA A 68 -19.58 46.65 3.95
CA ALA A 68 -20.49 45.63 3.45
C ALA A 68 -21.11 46.05 2.11
N ALA A 69 -21.15 45.14 1.12
CA ALA A 69 -22.16 45.15 0.06
C ALA A 69 -22.29 43.75 -0.54
N VAL A 70 -23.42 43.08 -0.29
CA VAL A 70 -24.54 42.86 -1.24
C VAL A 70 -24.34 41.62 -2.11
N ALA A 71 -25.08 40.59 -1.72
CA ALA A 71 -25.43 39.44 -2.54
C ALA A 71 -26.40 39.85 -3.65
N GLN A 72 -26.29 39.21 -4.83
CA GLN A 72 -27.41 38.82 -5.69
C GLN A 72 -26.99 37.74 -6.71
N PRO A 73 -27.92 36.90 -7.18
CA PRO A 73 -27.64 35.58 -7.75
C PRO A 73 -27.63 35.57 -9.29
N PHE A 74 -26.82 34.71 -9.90
CA PHE A 74 -26.94 34.40 -11.32
C PHE A 74 -27.63 33.06 -11.56
N ALA A 75 -28.50 33.12 -12.57
CA ALA A 75 -29.56 32.19 -12.89
C ALA A 75 -29.12 31.01 -13.77
N LYS A 76 -30.00 30.03 -13.78
CA LYS A 76 -30.14 28.89 -14.70
C LYS A 76 -29.79 29.21 -16.16
N ILE A 77 -28.93 28.35 -16.73
CA ILE A 77 -28.87 27.96 -18.14
C ILE A 77 -28.57 26.45 -18.07
N GLY A 78 -29.34 25.51 -18.62
CA GLY A 78 -30.00 25.48 -19.91
C GLY A 78 -29.45 24.25 -20.63
N SER A 79 -30.27 23.20 -20.72
CA SER A 79 -30.00 21.90 -21.33
C SER A 79 -29.47 21.99 -22.75
N ALA A 80 -28.38 21.28 -23.06
CA ALA A 80 -27.92 21.04 -24.42
C ALA A 80 -27.89 19.53 -24.71
N SER A 81 -28.71 19.16 -25.68
CA SER A 81 -28.92 17.88 -26.33
C SER A 81 -27.67 17.33 -27.03
N ARG A 82 -27.49 16.00 -26.95
CA ARG A 82 -26.50 15.22 -27.72
C ARG A 82 -26.82 15.24 -29.23
N PRO A 83 -25.82 15.35 -30.12
CA PRO A 83 -26.00 15.02 -31.53
C PRO A 83 -25.67 13.53 -31.82
N PRO A 84 -26.20 12.97 -32.92
CA PRO A 84 -26.20 11.54 -33.22
C PRO A 84 -24.93 11.07 -33.94
N TRP A 85 -24.66 9.77 -33.80
CA TRP A 85 -23.69 9.01 -34.59
C TRP A 85 -24.13 8.88 -36.05
N PRO A 86 -23.19 8.89 -37.02
CA PRO A 86 -23.43 8.30 -38.32
C PRO A 86 -22.69 6.96 -38.47
N THR A 87 -23.47 5.93 -38.78
CA THR A 87 -23.05 4.69 -39.45
C THR A 87 -22.77 4.99 -40.92
N LEU A 88 -21.62 4.55 -41.44
CA LEU A 88 -21.42 4.35 -42.88
C LEU A 88 -20.38 3.26 -43.13
N TRP A 89 -20.79 2.26 -43.91
CA TRP A 89 -19.97 1.26 -44.57
C TRP A 89 -19.11 1.88 -45.68
N ALA A 90 -17.88 1.41 -45.87
CA ALA A 90 -17.30 1.11 -47.19
C ALA A 90 -15.93 0.42 -47.09
N THR A 91 -15.93 -0.81 -47.60
CA THR A 91 -14.90 -1.57 -48.33
C THR A 91 -13.54 -0.93 -48.67
N SER A 92 -12.47 -1.62 -48.25
CA SER A 92 -11.20 -1.84 -49.00
C SER A 92 -10.45 -2.95 -48.26
N GLY A 93 -10.19 -4.13 -48.80
CA GLY A 93 -9.31 -4.39 -49.93
C GLY A 93 -7.88 -4.65 -49.44
N LEU A 94 -7.58 -5.87 -48.95
CA LEU A 94 -6.22 -6.30 -48.63
C LEU A 94 -5.95 -7.78 -49.01
N PRO A 95 -4.70 -8.13 -49.37
CA PRO A 95 -4.37 -9.34 -50.11
C PRO A 95 -4.14 -10.57 -49.22
N ARG A 96 -4.33 -11.75 -49.81
CA ARG A 96 -3.99 -13.06 -49.21
C ARG A 96 -2.47 -13.23 -49.12
N PRO A 97 -1.95 -13.82 -48.02
CA PRO A 97 -0.68 -14.51 -48.04
C PRO A 97 -0.85 -16.03 -47.94
N ASN A 98 0.22 -16.69 -48.38
CA ASN A 98 0.30 -18.08 -48.77
C ASN A 98 0.32 -19.08 -47.61
N SER A 99 -0.05 -20.30 -47.96
CA SER A 99 0.05 -21.56 -47.22
C SER A 99 1.45 -21.86 -46.68
N ILE A 100 1.52 -22.35 -45.44
CA ILE A 100 2.69 -23.01 -44.82
C ILE A 100 2.30 -24.47 -44.47
N PRO A 101 3.21 -25.47 -44.56
CA PRO A 101 2.86 -26.89 -44.65
C PRO A 101 2.57 -27.56 -43.30
N ARG A 102 1.65 -28.53 -43.34
CA ARG A 102 1.35 -29.49 -42.26
C ARG A 102 2.46 -30.54 -42.15
N THR A 103 3.33 -30.43 -41.14
CA THR A 103 4.12 -31.57 -40.60
C THR A 103 4.66 -31.27 -39.18
N GLN A 104 3.81 -30.89 -38.22
CA GLN A 104 4.23 -30.85 -36.79
C GLN A 104 3.14 -31.23 -35.76
N GLU A 105 2.01 -31.83 -36.16
CA GLU A 105 0.92 -32.14 -35.22
C GLU A 105 0.91 -33.57 -34.64
N LEU A 106 1.76 -34.50 -35.09
CA LEU A 106 1.76 -35.86 -34.52
C LEU A 106 2.64 -36.03 -33.25
N GLY A 107 3.56 -35.12 -32.96
CA GLY A 107 4.49 -35.25 -31.83
C GLY A 107 3.91 -34.80 -30.48
N PHE A 108 3.02 -33.81 -30.48
CA PHE A 108 2.50 -33.22 -29.23
C PHE A 108 1.37 -34.03 -28.58
N GLY A 109 0.60 -34.79 -29.37
CA GLY A 109 -0.51 -35.60 -28.85
C GLY A 109 -0.04 -36.76 -27.97
N ILE A 110 1.09 -37.40 -28.31
CA ILE A 110 1.60 -38.57 -27.59
C ILE A 110 2.21 -38.16 -26.24
N LEU A 111 2.88 -37.00 -26.18
CA LEU A 111 3.49 -36.50 -24.95
C LEU A 111 2.43 -36.06 -23.91
N ALA A 112 1.33 -35.45 -24.36
CA ALA A 112 0.23 -35.04 -23.49
C ALA A 112 -0.51 -36.24 -22.84
N ILE A 113 -0.65 -37.34 -23.58
CA ILE A 113 -1.29 -38.58 -23.09
C ILE A 113 -0.40 -39.26 -22.05
N ILE A 114 0.92 -39.31 -22.27
CA ILE A 114 1.87 -39.91 -21.32
C ILE A 114 1.93 -39.10 -20.02
N CYS A 115 1.98 -37.77 -20.09
CA CYS A 115 1.99 -36.92 -18.90
C CYS A 115 0.70 -37.05 -18.07
N SER A 116 -0.46 -37.21 -18.72
CA SER A 116 -1.75 -37.39 -18.03
C SER A 116 -1.84 -38.73 -17.30
N TRP A 117 -1.26 -39.80 -17.86
CA TRP A 117 -1.22 -41.11 -17.21
C TRP A 117 -0.29 -41.17 -16.00
N VAL A 118 0.89 -40.53 -16.08
CA VAL A 118 1.84 -40.47 -14.96
C VAL A 118 1.22 -39.69 -13.78
N LEU A 119 0.51 -38.60 -14.06
CA LEU A 119 -0.16 -37.80 -13.02
C LEU A 119 -1.29 -38.58 -12.32
N ALA A 120 -2.07 -39.37 -13.07
CA ALA A 120 -3.13 -40.20 -12.50
C ALA A 120 -2.59 -41.31 -11.57
N VAL A 121 -1.43 -41.91 -11.90
CA VAL A 121 -0.78 -42.92 -11.06
C VAL A 121 -0.22 -42.31 -9.77
N VAL A 122 0.40 -41.13 -9.85
CA VAL A 122 0.94 -40.43 -8.67
C VAL A 122 -0.17 -40.00 -7.69
N LEU A 123 -1.30 -39.54 -8.22
CA LEU A 123 -2.47 -39.18 -7.40
C LEU A 123 -3.16 -40.40 -6.80
N GLY A 124 -3.24 -41.52 -7.53
CA GLY A 124 -3.80 -42.77 -7.02
C GLY A 124 -2.99 -43.39 -5.87
N VAL A 125 -1.66 -43.34 -5.95
CA VAL A 125 -0.77 -43.84 -4.88
C VAL A 125 -0.83 -42.95 -3.63
N SER A 126 -0.97 -41.64 -3.80
CA SER A 126 -1.10 -40.69 -2.68
C SER A 126 -2.42 -40.85 -1.92
N TYR A 127 -3.50 -41.23 -2.62
CA TYR A 127 -4.80 -41.48 -2.01
C TYR A 127 -4.84 -42.80 -1.20
N LEU A 128 -4.05 -43.80 -1.60
CA LEU A 128 -4.00 -45.10 -0.91
C LEU A 128 -3.17 -45.07 0.39
N VAL A 129 -2.18 -44.17 0.48
CA VAL A 129 -1.30 -44.06 1.67
C VAL A 129 -1.95 -43.21 2.78
N GLY A 130 -2.97 -42.41 2.48
CA GLY A 130 -3.64 -41.53 3.45
C GLY A 130 -4.63 -42.19 4.42
N PHE A 131 -4.94 -43.50 4.27
CA PHE A 131 -6.06 -44.13 4.97
C PHE A 131 -5.71 -45.09 6.13
N THR A 132 -4.44 -45.21 6.51
CA THR A 132 -4.01 -46.13 7.58
C THR A 132 -3.25 -45.41 8.69
N THR A 133 -3.93 -44.55 9.47
CA THR A 133 -3.59 -44.28 10.89
C THR A 133 -4.60 -43.35 11.55
N ARG A 134 -5.66 -43.91 12.15
CA ARG A 134 -6.40 -43.26 13.26
C ARG A 134 -6.82 -44.34 14.28
N ALA A 135 -5.90 -44.69 15.16
CA ALA A 135 -6.22 -45.39 16.40
C ALA A 135 -6.65 -44.36 17.45
N ARG A 136 -7.86 -44.52 18.00
CA ARG A 136 -8.39 -43.75 19.14
C ARG A 136 -7.79 -44.29 20.43
N LEU A 137 -7.29 -43.40 21.30
CA LEU A 137 -7.08 -43.68 22.72
C LEU A 137 -8.09 -42.85 23.53
N PRO A 138 -8.70 -43.41 24.59
CA PRO A 138 -9.49 -42.63 25.54
C PRO A 138 -8.56 -42.05 26.60
N VAL A 139 -8.70 -40.75 26.90
CA VAL A 139 -8.11 -40.11 28.07
C VAL A 139 -9.24 -39.82 29.05
N GLU A 140 -9.17 -40.51 30.17
CA GLU A 140 -9.99 -40.29 31.37
C GLU A 140 -9.30 -39.19 32.21
N VAL A 141 -10.00 -38.10 32.52
CA VAL A 141 -9.52 -37.08 33.48
C VAL A 141 -10.59 -36.87 34.54
N GLN A 142 -10.28 -37.31 35.75
CA GLN A 142 -11.01 -36.97 36.98
C GLN A 142 -10.51 -35.63 37.53
N GLY A 143 -11.46 -34.70 37.71
CA GLY A 143 -11.69 -33.88 38.91
C GLY A 143 -10.58 -32.98 39.48
N GLY A 144 -10.87 -31.67 39.56
CA GLY A 144 -10.28 -30.82 40.60
C GLY A 144 -10.30 -29.30 40.35
N GLY A 145 -11.38 -28.63 40.78
CA GLY A 145 -11.31 -27.39 41.57
C GLY A 145 -10.99 -26.03 40.91
N TYR A 146 -11.85 -25.05 41.22
CA TYR A 146 -11.72 -23.59 41.08
C TYR A 146 -12.07 -22.98 39.72
N GLY A 147 -13.37 -22.73 39.55
CA GLY A 147 -13.93 -21.95 38.47
C GLY A 147 -13.68 -20.45 38.64
N THR A 148 -12.78 -19.91 37.83
CA THR A 148 -12.89 -18.54 37.31
C THR A 148 -13.54 -18.67 35.93
N ALA A 149 -14.78 -18.25 35.81
CA ALA A 149 -15.53 -18.28 34.57
C ALA A 149 -14.94 -17.25 33.59
N VAL A 150 -13.91 -17.65 32.85
CA VAL A 150 -13.55 -16.99 31.59
C VAL A 150 -14.56 -17.49 30.57
N VAL A 151 -15.61 -16.70 30.36
CA VAL A 151 -16.53 -16.89 29.24
C VAL A 151 -15.72 -16.64 27.98
N ALA A 152 -15.21 -17.72 27.37
CA ALA A 152 -14.76 -17.71 25.99
C ALA A 152 -16.02 -17.50 25.11
N MET A 153 -16.40 -16.24 24.92
CA MET A 153 -17.32 -15.86 23.85
C MET A 153 -16.59 -16.07 22.52
N ALA A 154 -16.63 -17.30 22.02
CA ALA A 154 -16.47 -17.56 20.61
C ALA A 154 -17.67 -16.92 19.89
N SER A 155 -17.56 -15.62 19.59
CA SER A 155 -18.59 -14.85 18.89
C SER A 155 -18.66 -15.33 17.44
N THR A 156 -19.72 -16.07 17.12
CA THR A 156 -20.09 -16.58 15.80
C THR A 156 -20.61 -15.50 14.83
N SER A 157 -20.42 -14.21 15.11
CA SER A 157 -21.06 -13.13 14.33
C SER A 157 -20.46 -12.92 12.93
N GLY A 158 -19.15 -13.09 12.75
CA GLY A 158 -18.55 -13.03 11.40
C GLY A 158 -18.96 -14.23 10.53
N ALA A 159 -19.10 -15.42 11.14
CA ALA A 159 -19.60 -16.61 10.44
C ALA A 159 -21.10 -16.52 10.10
N ALA A 160 -21.89 -15.73 10.84
CA ALA A 160 -23.31 -15.52 10.56
C ALA A 160 -23.56 -14.51 9.42
N LEU A 161 -22.59 -13.64 9.12
CA LEU A 161 -22.62 -12.68 8.00
C LEU A 161 -21.88 -13.15 6.74
N ALA A 162 -21.13 -14.25 6.82
CA ALA A 162 -20.95 -15.15 5.67
C ALA A 162 -22.27 -15.90 5.34
N LYS A 163 -23.40 -15.18 5.44
CA LYS A 163 -24.64 -15.51 4.74
C LYS A 163 -24.22 -15.79 3.31
N ASP A 164 -24.73 -16.87 2.75
CA ASP A 164 -24.49 -17.28 1.37
C ASP A 164 -24.70 -16.07 0.45
N MET A 165 -23.63 -15.35 0.09
CA MET A 165 -23.69 -14.15 -0.77
C MET A 165 -23.85 -14.57 -2.23
N SER A 166 -24.56 -15.68 -2.44
CA SER A 166 -24.89 -16.30 -3.72
C SER A 166 -25.98 -15.53 -4.47
N TYR A 167 -26.56 -14.48 -3.86
CA TYR A 167 -27.62 -13.65 -4.44
C TYR A 167 -27.08 -12.26 -4.86
N PRO A 168 -26.76 -12.05 -6.16
CA PRO A 168 -26.32 -10.77 -6.71
C PRO A 168 -27.17 -9.57 -6.32
N GLU A 169 -28.49 -9.74 -6.23
CA GLU A 169 -29.44 -8.67 -5.90
C GLU A 169 -29.28 -8.17 -4.45
N GLU A 170 -29.05 -9.08 -3.49
CA GLU A 170 -28.82 -8.70 -2.09
C GLU A 170 -27.50 -7.94 -1.94
N VAL A 171 -26.44 -8.40 -2.62
CA VAL A 171 -25.14 -7.72 -2.64
C VAL A 171 -25.25 -6.34 -3.27
N GLN A 172 -25.99 -6.21 -4.38
CA GLN A 172 -26.23 -4.92 -5.02
C GLN A 172 -26.99 -3.96 -4.09
N ALA A 173 -27.99 -4.45 -3.36
CA ALA A 173 -28.71 -3.64 -2.37
C ALA A 173 -27.80 -3.13 -1.24
N ILE A 174 -26.85 -3.96 -0.77
CA ILE A 174 -25.84 -3.56 0.22
C ILE A 174 -24.92 -2.47 -0.36
N ILE A 175 -24.45 -2.65 -1.60
CA ILE A 175 -23.62 -1.66 -2.30
C ILE A 175 -24.34 -0.32 -2.38
N ASP A 176 -25.58 -0.31 -2.86
CA ASP A 176 -26.36 0.91 -3.07
C ASP A 176 -26.66 1.62 -1.75
N ALA A 177 -27.05 0.86 -0.71
CA ALA A 177 -27.30 1.40 0.62
C ALA A 177 -26.03 2.03 1.23
N THR A 178 -24.89 1.35 1.12
CA THR A 178 -23.60 1.80 1.66
C THR A 178 -23.10 3.04 0.92
N MET A 179 -23.18 3.04 -0.42
CA MET A 179 -22.82 4.19 -1.25
C MET A 179 -23.72 5.39 -0.98
N SER A 180 -25.03 5.17 -0.82
CA SER A 180 -25.99 6.22 -0.48
C SER A 180 -25.70 6.82 0.89
N ALA A 181 -25.45 5.98 1.91
CA ALA A 181 -25.08 6.43 3.25
C ALA A 181 -23.78 7.25 3.25
N ALA A 182 -22.74 6.80 2.53
CA ALA A 182 -21.49 7.53 2.44
C ALA A 182 -21.65 8.86 1.68
N THR A 183 -22.35 8.86 0.54
CA THR A 183 -22.57 10.09 -0.27
C THR A 183 -23.37 11.14 0.47
N SER A 184 -24.39 10.71 1.23
CA SER A 184 -25.23 11.59 2.05
C SER A 184 -24.60 11.98 3.39
N LYS A 185 -23.35 11.56 3.65
CA LYS A 185 -22.66 11.75 4.94
C LYS A 185 -23.53 11.26 6.12
N LYS A 186 -24.27 10.17 5.94
CA LYS A 186 -25.13 9.61 6.98
C LYS A 186 -24.26 9.09 8.13
N PRO A 187 -24.55 9.45 9.41
CA PRO A 187 -23.90 8.86 10.57
C PRO A 187 -23.83 7.34 10.50
N PHE A 188 -22.76 6.75 11.07
CA PHE A 188 -22.67 5.31 11.21
C PHE A 188 -23.76 4.84 12.17
N SER A 189 -24.47 3.79 11.78
CA SER A 189 -25.40 3.08 12.64
C SER A 189 -24.66 2.34 13.75
N ASP A 190 -25.38 1.93 14.80
CA ASP A 190 -24.78 1.17 15.90
C ASP A 190 -24.12 -0.13 15.41
N ALA A 191 -24.74 -0.82 14.46
CA ALA A 191 -24.18 -2.03 13.87
C ALA A 191 -22.88 -1.76 13.10
N GLU A 192 -22.81 -0.69 12.31
CA GLU A 192 -21.57 -0.32 11.59
C GLU A 192 -20.46 0.09 12.57
N LEU A 193 -20.80 0.81 13.64
CA LEU A 193 -19.83 1.14 14.70
C LEU A 193 -19.30 -0.11 15.39
N ASP A 194 -20.17 -1.05 15.72
CA ASP A 194 -19.80 -2.29 16.39
C ASP A 194 -18.90 -3.15 15.48
N THR A 195 -19.19 -3.22 14.17
CA THR A 195 -18.34 -3.88 13.17
C THR A 195 -16.95 -3.23 13.05
N ALA A 196 -16.89 -1.90 13.03
CA ALA A 196 -15.62 -1.16 12.97
C ALA A 196 -14.76 -1.38 14.24
N ILE A 197 -15.40 -1.39 15.42
CA ILE A 197 -14.71 -1.71 16.69
C ILE A 197 -14.24 -3.16 16.71
N LYS A 198 -15.10 -4.09 16.27
CA LYS A 198 -14.77 -5.52 16.20
C LYS A 198 -13.56 -5.77 15.29
N SER A 199 -13.49 -5.09 14.15
CA SER A 199 -12.35 -5.14 13.24
C SER A 199 -11.02 -4.81 13.95
N MET A 200 -10.99 -3.80 14.83
CA MET A 200 -9.78 -3.48 15.59
C MET A 200 -9.53 -4.47 16.73
N GLN A 201 -10.57 -4.89 17.46
CA GLN A 201 -10.46 -5.87 18.54
C GLN A 201 -9.91 -7.22 18.07
N ASN A 202 -10.28 -7.64 16.86
CA ASN A 202 -9.80 -8.86 16.21
C ASN A 202 -8.26 -8.89 16.04
N LEU A 203 -7.60 -7.74 16.09
CA LEU A 203 -6.17 -7.58 15.93
C LEU A 203 -5.44 -7.41 17.27
N THR A 204 -6.18 -7.48 18.39
CA THR A 204 -5.62 -7.38 19.74
C THR A 204 -5.62 -8.75 20.41
N ASP A 205 -4.63 -8.98 21.26
CA ASP A 205 -4.64 -10.12 22.18
C ASP A 205 -4.89 -9.66 23.62
N SER A 206 -5.10 -10.62 24.52
CA SER A 206 -5.30 -10.36 25.96
C SER A 206 -4.11 -9.69 26.67
N SER A 207 -2.95 -9.62 26.02
CA SER A 207 -1.74 -8.97 26.56
C SER A 207 -1.65 -7.49 26.21
N THR A 208 -2.48 -7.02 25.26
CA THR A 208 -2.59 -5.60 24.97
C THR A 208 -3.15 -4.84 26.17
N ARG A 209 -2.58 -3.66 26.44
CA ARG A 209 -3.11 -2.70 27.41
C ARG A 209 -4.61 -2.56 27.17
N ALA A 210 -5.40 -2.39 28.24
CA ALA A 210 -6.82 -2.10 28.13
C ALA A 210 -7.03 -0.84 27.28
N ILE A 211 -7.45 -1.03 26.01
CA ILE A 211 -7.88 0.02 25.10
C ILE A 211 -9.30 0.42 25.50
N ASP A 212 -9.56 1.72 25.59
CA ASP A 212 -10.91 2.23 25.82
C ASP A 212 -11.74 2.17 24.52
N TRP A 213 -12.30 0.99 24.26
CA TRP A 213 -13.14 0.74 23.08
C TRP A 213 -14.41 1.60 23.04
N ALA A 214 -14.92 1.99 24.21
CA ALA A 214 -16.12 2.83 24.30
C ALA A 214 -15.79 4.27 23.87
N ALA A 215 -14.67 4.82 24.34
CA ALA A 215 -14.17 6.12 23.87
C ALA A 215 -13.89 6.09 22.36
N LEU A 216 -13.28 5.01 21.86
CA LEU A 216 -13.02 4.85 20.42
C LEU A 216 -14.33 4.86 19.61
N ARG A 217 -15.32 4.09 20.05
CA ARG A 217 -16.66 4.05 19.44
C ARG A 217 -17.31 5.43 19.43
N SER A 218 -17.17 6.19 20.51
CA SER A 218 -17.72 7.55 20.63
C SER A 218 -17.08 8.53 19.63
N VAL A 219 -15.76 8.45 19.41
CA VAL A 219 -15.09 9.28 18.41
C VAL A 219 -15.58 8.91 17.00
N LEU A 220 -15.69 7.62 16.69
CA LEU A 220 -16.18 7.15 15.38
C LEU A 220 -17.63 7.57 15.12
N ALA A 221 -18.52 7.44 16.11
CA ALA A 221 -19.91 7.88 16.00
C ALA A 221 -20.03 9.35 15.59
N THR A 222 -19.11 10.18 16.08
CA THR A 222 -19.10 11.63 15.83
C THR A 222 -18.47 11.99 14.48
N ALA A 223 -17.38 11.32 14.09
CA ALA A 223 -16.54 11.79 12.98
C ALA A 223 -16.56 10.91 11.71
N ALA A 224 -16.92 9.63 11.81
CA ALA A 224 -16.70 8.67 10.72
C ALA A 224 -17.52 8.95 9.44
N HIS A 225 -18.64 9.65 9.57
CA HIS A 225 -19.53 9.99 8.44
C HIS A 225 -19.18 11.30 7.74
N GLU A 226 -18.31 12.10 8.34
CA GLU A 226 -17.88 13.38 7.78
C GLU A 226 -17.05 13.15 6.52
N THR A 227 -16.92 14.18 5.69
CA THR A 227 -15.99 14.09 4.55
C THR A 227 -14.56 14.10 5.07
N HIS A 228 -13.76 13.11 4.65
CA HIS A 228 -12.34 13.09 4.96
C HIS A 228 -11.63 14.41 4.59
N LYS A 229 -12.09 15.10 3.52
CA LYS A 229 -11.50 16.36 3.03
C LYS A 229 -11.71 17.58 3.93
N GLU A 230 -12.50 17.47 5.00
CA GLU A 230 -12.57 18.49 6.05
C GLU A 230 -11.41 18.26 7.04
N TRP A 231 -10.19 18.57 6.59
CA TRP A 231 -8.94 18.19 7.25
C TRP A 231 -8.83 18.68 8.71
N ASP A 232 -9.38 19.85 9.05
CA ASP A 232 -9.40 20.34 10.43
C ASP A 232 -10.22 19.43 11.36
N LYS A 233 -11.37 18.92 10.89
CA LYS A 233 -12.19 17.97 11.66
C LYS A 233 -11.50 16.61 11.74
N THR A 234 -10.92 16.15 10.63
CA THR A 234 -10.14 14.90 10.59
C THR A 234 -8.96 14.96 11.56
N ASP A 235 -8.27 16.11 11.64
CA ASP A 235 -7.18 16.37 12.59
C ASP A 235 -7.66 16.37 14.05
N ALA A 236 -8.77 17.06 14.34
CA ALA A 236 -9.35 17.06 15.69
C ALA A 236 -9.74 15.65 16.15
N ALA A 237 -10.39 14.86 15.29
CA ALA A 237 -10.71 13.47 15.58
C ALA A 237 -9.45 12.61 15.75
N SER A 238 -8.41 12.87 14.96
CA SER A 238 -7.12 12.17 15.07
C SER A 238 -6.44 12.41 16.43
N LYS A 239 -6.48 13.65 16.92
CA LYS A 239 -5.99 14.01 18.26
C LYS A 239 -6.79 13.31 19.37
N ALA A 240 -8.11 13.17 19.20
CA ALA A 240 -8.93 12.41 20.12
C ALA A 240 -8.54 10.91 20.13
N MET A 241 -8.27 10.32 18.96
CA MET A 241 -7.79 8.93 18.85
C MET A 241 -6.44 8.71 19.55
N ALA A 242 -5.52 9.68 19.45
CA ALA A 242 -4.21 9.60 20.10
C ALA A 242 -4.31 9.54 21.63
N GLY A 243 -5.39 10.06 22.22
CA GLY A 243 -5.67 9.94 23.65
C GLY A 243 -6.11 8.52 24.08
N ILE A 244 -6.55 7.69 23.14
CA ILE A 244 -7.03 6.33 23.38
C ILE A 244 -5.93 5.31 23.06
N LEU A 245 -5.23 5.50 21.94
CA LEU A 245 -4.16 4.61 21.49
C LEU A 245 -2.90 5.43 21.13
N PRO A 246 -1.81 5.33 21.92
CA PRO A 246 -0.75 6.34 21.99
C PRO A 246 0.25 6.39 20.80
N GLY A 247 0.09 5.55 19.78
CA GLY A 247 0.85 5.63 18.51
C GLY A 247 1.88 4.51 18.28
N PRO A 248 2.72 4.60 17.22
CA PRO A 248 3.57 3.50 16.71
C PRO A 248 4.68 2.96 17.61
N ASP A 249 4.94 3.59 18.76
CA ASP A 249 5.87 3.09 19.77
C ASP A 249 5.16 2.16 20.79
N ASP A 250 3.83 2.13 20.80
CA ASP A 250 3.02 1.28 21.67
C ASP A 250 2.80 -0.11 21.06
N ALA A 251 2.92 -1.15 21.90
CA ALA A 251 2.81 -2.54 21.44
C ALA A 251 1.43 -2.87 20.87
N ALA A 252 0.36 -2.38 21.49
CA ALA A 252 -1.01 -2.63 21.01
C ALA A 252 -1.27 -1.90 19.69
N PHE A 253 -0.77 -0.66 19.56
CA PHE A 253 -0.82 0.05 18.28
C PHE A 253 -0.08 -0.72 17.19
N ARG A 254 1.16 -1.16 17.47
CA ARG A 254 1.97 -1.91 16.48
C ARG A 254 1.31 -3.22 16.07
N GLN A 255 0.59 -3.88 16.98
CA GLN A 255 -0.15 -5.09 16.68
C GLN A 255 -1.36 -4.82 15.76
N ILE A 256 -2.20 -3.84 16.10
CA ILE A 256 -3.37 -3.46 15.30
C ILE A 256 -2.95 -2.99 13.90
N PHE A 257 -1.89 -2.19 13.82
CA PHE A 257 -1.42 -1.57 12.59
C PHE A 257 -0.19 -2.27 11.98
N GLU A 258 0.04 -3.56 12.28
CA GLU A 258 1.21 -4.33 11.80
C GLU A 258 1.40 -4.18 10.28
N ARG A 259 0.33 -4.44 9.51
CA ARG A 259 0.37 -4.32 8.04
C ARG A 259 0.70 -2.90 7.58
N VAL A 260 0.14 -1.88 8.22
CA VAL A 260 0.36 -0.47 7.87
C VAL A 260 1.81 -0.08 8.15
N LEU A 261 2.35 -0.44 9.32
CA LEU A 261 3.71 -0.06 9.72
C LEU A 261 4.78 -0.85 8.94
N GLN A 262 4.62 -2.16 8.82
CA GLN A 262 5.58 -3.00 8.09
C GLN A 262 5.51 -2.75 6.58
N GLY A 263 4.31 -2.79 6.02
CA GLY A 263 4.09 -2.56 4.59
C GLY A 263 4.45 -1.13 4.17
N GLY A 264 4.30 -0.16 5.08
CA GLY A 264 4.72 1.22 4.87
C GLY A 264 6.19 1.49 5.20
N ASN A 265 7.00 0.52 5.64
CA ASN A 265 8.40 0.72 6.02
C ASN A 265 8.62 1.77 7.13
N TRP A 266 7.79 1.75 8.18
CA TRP A 266 7.91 2.69 9.31
C TRP A 266 9.29 2.63 9.99
N ASP A 267 9.77 1.42 10.31
CA ASP A 267 11.02 1.26 11.07
C ASP A 267 12.26 1.66 10.24
N GLY A 268 12.26 1.37 8.93
CA GLY A 268 13.32 1.81 8.02
C GLY A 268 13.34 3.34 7.87
N ALA A 269 12.17 3.96 7.78
CA ALA A 269 12.04 5.42 7.78
C ALA A 269 12.54 6.04 9.09
N ALA A 270 12.20 5.45 10.24
CA ALA A 270 12.66 5.89 11.56
C ALA A 270 14.19 5.79 11.70
N THR A 271 14.77 4.69 11.23
CA THR A 271 16.22 4.50 11.19
C THR A 271 16.90 5.56 10.34
N SER A 272 16.38 5.83 9.13
CA SER A 272 16.90 6.89 8.27
C SER A 272 16.77 8.27 8.90
N ALA A 273 15.65 8.54 9.58
CA ALA A 273 15.42 9.82 10.24
C ALA A 273 16.38 10.07 11.39
N ALA A 274 16.71 9.05 12.18
CA ALA A 274 17.67 9.14 13.28
C ALA A 274 19.11 9.44 12.78
N ALA A 275 19.46 8.99 11.57
CA ALA A 275 20.75 9.25 10.94
C ALA A 275 20.83 10.63 10.25
N ARG A 276 19.71 11.33 10.07
CA ARG A 276 19.66 12.60 9.33
C ARG A 276 20.23 13.76 10.16
N PRO A 277 21.12 14.60 9.61
CA PRO A 277 21.57 15.83 10.27
C PRO A 277 20.41 16.71 10.75
N GLN A 278 20.57 17.36 11.90
CA GLN A 278 19.53 18.20 12.48
C GLN A 278 19.16 19.40 11.58
N ALA A 279 20.12 19.93 10.83
CA ALA A 279 19.92 21.04 9.91
C ALA A 279 19.14 20.67 8.64
N GLU A 280 19.03 19.38 8.30
CA GLU A 280 18.37 18.92 7.08
C GLU A 280 16.88 18.64 7.31
N LYS A 281 16.02 19.21 6.46
CA LYS A 281 14.58 18.93 6.52
C LYS A 281 14.27 17.55 5.93
N PRO A 282 13.39 16.74 6.55
CA PRO A 282 12.83 15.55 5.90
C PRO A 282 11.97 15.90 4.68
N TRP A 283 11.65 14.88 3.89
CA TRP A 283 10.80 14.99 2.71
C TRP A 283 9.37 14.53 2.96
N VAL A 284 8.41 15.23 2.38
CA VAL A 284 7.09 14.70 2.10
C VAL A 284 6.91 14.60 0.58
N VAL A 285 6.51 13.42 0.12
CA VAL A 285 6.35 13.10 -1.29
C VAL A 285 4.90 12.75 -1.58
N LEU A 286 4.27 13.50 -2.47
CA LEU A 286 3.00 13.12 -3.07
C LEU A 286 3.26 12.30 -4.34
N VAL A 287 2.96 11.02 -4.29
CA VAL A 287 3.08 10.10 -5.43
C VAL A 287 1.74 10.07 -6.17
N THR A 288 1.74 10.52 -7.42
CA THR A 288 0.55 10.59 -8.27
C THR A 288 0.68 9.71 -9.50
N GLY A 289 -0.46 9.27 -10.04
CA GLY A 289 -0.53 8.49 -11.27
C GLY A 289 -1.49 7.31 -11.14
N LEU A 290 -1.72 6.62 -12.26
CA LEU A 290 -2.68 5.51 -12.33
C LEU A 290 -2.35 4.35 -11.38
N ASN A 291 -3.37 3.59 -11.02
CA ASN A 291 -3.16 2.27 -10.43
C ASN A 291 -2.69 1.27 -11.51
N GLY A 292 -1.94 0.24 -11.11
CA GLY A 292 -1.44 -0.78 -12.05
C GLY A 292 -0.15 -0.42 -12.78
N ILE A 293 0.37 0.81 -12.66
CA ILE A 293 1.61 1.23 -13.33
C ILE A 293 2.88 1.01 -12.49
N ARG A 294 2.79 0.17 -11.45
CA ARG A 294 3.91 -0.21 -10.56
C ARG A 294 4.57 0.92 -9.75
N LYS A 295 3.86 2.04 -9.49
CA LYS A 295 4.37 3.19 -8.70
C LYS A 295 5.12 2.77 -7.42
N THR A 296 4.45 2.01 -6.57
CA THR A 296 5.04 1.51 -5.31
C THR A 296 6.25 0.65 -5.60
N THR A 297 6.22 -0.27 -6.57
CA THR A 297 7.42 -1.07 -6.91
C THR A 297 8.58 -0.19 -7.38
N THR A 298 8.31 0.84 -8.18
CA THR A 298 9.32 1.75 -8.72
C THR A 298 10.09 2.50 -7.64
N ILE A 299 9.39 3.06 -6.64
CA ILE A 299 10.05 3.87 -5.60
C ILE A 299 10.99 3.08 -4.68
N TYR A 300 10.87 1.75 -4.64
CA TYR A 300 11.76 0.85 -3.89
C TYR A 300 12.92 0.31 -4.74
N GLN A 301 12.99 0.62 -6.03
CA GLN A 301 14.10 0.16 -6.87
C GLN A 301 15.41 0.88 -6.50
N PRO A 302 16.58 0.19 -6.53
CA PRO A 302 17.87 0.80 -6.21
C PRO A 302 18.20 2.03 -7.08
N TRP A 303 17.77 2.03 -8.35
CA TRP A 303 17.97 3.12 -9.30
C TRP A 303 16.94 4.26 -9.16
N PHE A 304 15.99 4.20 -8.23
CA PHE A 304 14.91 5.19 -8.17
C PHE A 304 15.42 6.63 -7.94
N GLN A 305 16.48 6.81 -7.13
CA GLN A 305 17.06 8.14 -6.92
C GLN A 305 17.71 8.68 -8.19
N ASP A 306 18.26 7.82 -9.06
CA ASP A 306 18.84 8.23 -10.33
C ASP A 306 17.78 8.83 -11.25
N VAL A 307 16.67 8.12 -11.46
CA VAL A 307 15.59 8.63 -12.32
C VAL A 307 14.93 9.88 -11.72
N LEU A 308 14.80 9.95 -10.39
CA LEU A 308 14.23 11.11 -9.71
C LEU A 308 15.15 12.33 -9.84
N ALA A 309 16.46 12.16 -9.69
CA ALA A 309 17.44 13.22 -9.89
C ALA A 309 17.42 13.73 -11.35
N GLN A 310 17.35 12.82 -12.33
CA GLN A 310 17.21 13.18 -13.75
C GLN A 310 15.94 14.00 -14.01
N ALA A 311 14.80 13.60 -13.42
CA ALA A 311 13.54 14.31 -13.57
C ALA A 311 13.57 15.72 -12.95
N LEU A 312 14.29 15.90 -11.83
CA LEU A 312 14.40 17.18 -11.13
C LEU A 312 15.45 18.13 -11.72
N ALA A 313 16.47 17.61 -12.41
CA ALA A 313 17.55 18.40 -13.01
C ALA A 313 17.07 19.45 -14.03
N THR A 314 15.88 19.25 -14.60
CA THR A 314 15.23 20.21 -15.53
C THR A 314 14.92 21.57 -14.89
N ASN A 315 14.89 21.66 -13.55
CA ASN A 315 14.45 22.85 -12.83
C ASN A 315 15.60 23.71 -12.25
N GLY A 316 16.87 23.42 -12.53
CA GLY A 316 18.03 24.28 -12.20
C GLY A 316 18.51 24.28 -10.74
N ASP A 317 17.65 23.94 -9.77
CA ASP A 317 17.97 23.81 -8.34
C ASP A 317 17.63 22.40 -7.82
N ALA A 318 18.20 21.38 -8.45
CA ALA A 318 17.92 20.00 -8.07
C ALA A 318 18.66 19.62 -6.77
N PRO A 319 17.96 19.03 -5.78
CA PRO A 319 18.61 18.47 -4.60
C PRO A 319 19.64 17.41 -4.98
N GLN A 320 20.66 17.23 -4.14
CA GLN A 320 21.62 16.12 -4.31
C GLN A 320 20.91 14.77 -4.29
N LYS A 321 21.30 13.87 -5.18
CA LYS A 321 20.69 12.55 -5.38
C LYS A 321 20.56 11.78 -4.06
N GLU A 322 21.61 11.80 -3.24
CA GLU A 322 21.72 11.06 -1.99
C GLU A 322 20.71 11.55 -0.93
N GLN A 323 20.26 12.80 -1.06
CA GLN A 323 19.25 13.40 -0.18
C GLN A 323 17.82 13.07 -0.61
N LEU A 324 17.60 12.48 -1.81
CA LEU A 324 16.27 12.25 -2.33
C LEU A 324 15.57 11.09 -1.60
N PRO A 325 14.25 11.18 -1.36
CA PRO A 325 13.50 10.13 -0.69
C PRO A 325 13.28 8.91 -1.60
N THR A 326 13.34 7.71 -1.01
CA THR A 326 13.01 6.43 -1.64
C THR A 326 12.05 5.64 -0.78
N GLY A 327 11.45 4.58 -1.31
CA GLY A 327 10.66 3.65 -0.50
C GLY A 327 11.46 3.05 0.66
N ALA A 328 12.77 2.81 0.49
CA ALA A 328 13.62 2.20 1.50
C ALA A 328 13.92 3.13 2.70
N ASN A 329 13.83 4.45 2.53
CA ASN A 329 14.13 5.44 3.58
C ASN A 329 12.92 6.30 4.00
N SER A 330 11.71 5.94 3.55
CA SER A 330 10.49 6.70 3.78
C SER A 330 9.37 5.82 4.31
N PHE A 331 8.51 6.41 5.13
CA PHE A 331 7.26 5.78 5.54
C PHE A 331 6.21 6.02 4.46
N PHE A 332 5.74 4.96 3.82
CA PHE A 332 4.69 5.02 2.83
C PHE A 332 3.33 4.84 3.49
N ARG A 333 2.56 5.92 3.57
CA ARG A 333 1.23 5.93 4.18
C ARG A 333 0.21 5.33 3.19
N GLN A 334 0.07 4.01 3.23
CA GLN A 334 -0.87 3.24 2.42
C GLN A 334 -2.28 3.27 3.00
N LEU A 335 -3.18 4.02 2.36
CA LEU A 335 -4.57 4.12 2.80
C LEU A 335 -5.33 2.80 2.65
N ASP A 336 -5.06 2.05 1.60
CA ASP A 336 -5.65 0.73 1.38
C ASP A 336 -5.34 -0.24 2.52
N PHE A 337 -4.15 -0.15 3.13
CA PHE A 337 -3.84 -0.92 4.34
C PHE A 337 -4.64 -0.43 5.54
N LEU A 338 -4.79 0.89 5.72
CA LEU A 338 -5.60 1.45 6.80
C LEU A 338 -7.08 1.05 6.68
N VAL A 339 -7.65 1.11 5.48
CA VAL A 339 -9.05 0.70 5.23
C VAL A 339 -9.22 -0.79 5.53
N ALA A 340 -8.35 -1.65 4.99
CA ALA A 340 -8.42 -3.09 5.27
C ALA A 340 -8.28 -3.40 6.77
N THR A 341 -7.43 -2.66 7.49
CA THR A 341 -7.29 -2.80 8.95
C THR A 341 -8.59 -2.47 9.68
N VAL A 342 -9.22 -1.34 9.39
CA VAL A 342 -10.42 -0.89 10.14
C VAL A 342 -11.74 -1.50 9.68
N ALA A 343 -11.73 -2.21 8.56
CA ALA A 343 -12.91 -2.84 7.96
C ALA A 343 -12.69 -4.34 7.69
N ASN A 344 -11.81 -5.03 8.43
CA ASN A 344 -11.48 -6.43 8.13
C ASN A 344 -12.69 -7.37 8.23
N GLU A 345 -13.69 -7.05 9.05
CA GLU A 345 -14.96 -7.79 9.08
C GLU A 345 -15.72 -7.67 7.73
N ASP A 346 -15.84 -6.47 7.15
CA ASP A 346 -16.46 -6.29 5.84
C ASP A 346 -15.65 -6.93 4.70
N PHE A 347 -14.32 -6.95 4.83
CA PHE A 347 -13.45 -7.65 3.88
C PHE A 347 -13.63 -9.17 3.92
N CYS A 348 -13.91 -9.76 5.10
CA CYS A 348 -14.29 -11.17 5.18
C CYS A 348 -15.50 -11.46 4.28
N SER A 349 -16.59 -10.67 4.40
CA SER A 349 -17.76 -10.84 3.53
C SER A 349 -17.41 -10.62 2.06
N LEU A 350 -16.62 -9.57 1.75
CA LEU A 350 -16.17 -9.27 0.39
C LEU A 350 -15.51 -10.46 -0.31
N TYR A 351 -14.64 -11.21 0.40
CA TYR A 351 -13.92 -12.34 -0.19
C TYR A 351 -14.78 -13.57 -0.50
N ALA A 352 -16.03 -13.61 -0.04
CA ALA A 352 -16.98 -14.67 -0.42
C ALA A 352 -17.50 -14.51 -1.87
N LEU A 353 -17.30 -13.35 -2.50
CA LEU A 353 -17.73 -13.12 -3.88
C LEU A 353 -16.84 -13.82 -4.90
N GLN A 354 -17.49 -14.38 -5.92
CA GLN A 354 -16.84 -14.96 -7.11
C GLN A 354 -16.93 -14.03 -8.32
N ASP A 355 -17.98 -13.21 -8.39
CA ASP A 355 -18.17 -12.23 -9.46
C ASP A 355 -17.23 -11.03 -9.25
N VAL A 356 -16.39 -10.75 -10.25
CA VAL A 356 -15.35 -9.72 -10.19
C VAL A 356 -15.95 -8.30 -10.18
N ASP A 357 -17.06 -8.08 -10.89
CA ASP A 357 -17.68 -6.77 -11.00
C ASP A 357 -18.41 -6.41 -9.69
N LEU A 358 -19.15 -7.36 -9.11
CA LEU A 358 -19.75 -7.20 -7.78
C LEU A 358 -18.67 -7.06 -6.70
N TYR A 359 -17.59 -7.83 -6.79
CA TYR A 359 -16.45 -7.68 -5.87
C TYR A 359 -15.87 -6.26 -5.93
N ALA A 360 -15.57 -5.75 -7.12
CA ALA A 360 -15.04 -4.41 -7.28
C ALA A 360 -16.01 -3.33 -6.77
N ALA A 361 -17.31 -3.48 -7.03
CA ALA A 361 -18.35 -2.56 -6.57
C ALA A 361 -18.51 -2.57 -5.04
N LEU A 362 -18.56 -3.76 -4.42
CA LEU A 362 -18.63 -3.90 -2.97
C LEU A 362 -17.38 -3.35 -2.30
N LYS A 363 -16.19 -3.69 -2.80
CA LYS A 363 -14.93 -3.13 -2.31
C LYS A 363 -14.93 -1.60 -2.39
N ASN A 364 -15.41 -1.02 -3.49
CA ASN A 364 -15.54 0.42 -3.62
C ASN A 364 -16.49 1.04 -2.59
N SER A 365 -17.61 0.38 -2.29
CA SER A 365 -18.54 0.84 -1.25
C SER A 365 -17.89 0.83 0.14
N ILE A 366 -17.15 -0.23 0.49
CA ILE A 366 -16.40 -0.34 1.75
C ILE A 366 -15.35 0.79 1.83
N PHE A 367 -14.53 0.96 0.79
CA PHE A 367 -13.53 2.03 0.75
C PHE A 367 -14.15 3.43 0.91
N THR A 368 -15.30 3.66 0.28
CA THR A 368 -15.99 4.95 0.36
C THR A 368 -16.53 5.18 1.76
N ARG A 369 -17.14 4.16 2.37
CA ARG A 369 -17.75 4.24 3.71
C ARG A 369 -16.71 4.42 4.81
N TYR A 370 -15.63 3.64 4.77
CA TYR A 370 -14.57 3.64 5.79
C TYR A 370 -13.46 4.67 5.55
N ARG A 371 -13.54 5.46 4.46
CA ARG A 371 -12.50 6.43 4.07
C ARG A 371 -12.11 7.35 5.22
N THR A 372 -13.09 7.98 5.87
CA THR A 372 -12.83 8.97 6.93
C THR A 372 -12.19 8.34 8.16
N ILE A 373 -12.62 7.12 8.55
CA ILE A 373 -11.99 6.38 9.65
C ILE A 373 -10.50 6.13 9.34
N ALA A 374 -10.19 5.63 8.13
CA ALA A 374 -8.82 5.39 7.70
C ALA A 374 -7.99 6.68 7.62
N GLU A 375 -8.60 7.81 7.28
CA GLU A 375 -7.94 9.11 7.24
C GLU A 375 -7.65 9.68 8.63
N ILE A 376 -8.55 9.51 9.60
CA ILE A 376 -8.31 9.89 11.00
C ILE A 376 -7.06 9.19 11.57
N TRP A 377 -6.96 7.87 11.36
CA TRP A 377 -5.77 7.10 11.74
C TRP A 377 -4.53 7.46 10.92
N GLY A 378 -4.72 7.75 9.64
CA GLY A 378 -3.64 8.21 8.78
C GLY A 378 -3.03 9.54 9.22
N VAL A 379 -3.85 10.50 9.63
CA VAL A 379 -3.40 11.79 10.18
C VAL A 379 -2.65 11.57 11.51
N LEU A 380 -3.07 10.59 12.33
CA LEU A 380 -2.35 10.26 13.57
C LEU A 380 -0.93 9.81 13.23
N LEU A 381 -0.81 8.88 12.28
CA LEU A 381 0.50 8.42 11.78
C LEU A 381 1.33 9.55 11.18
N VAL A 382 0.70 10.53 10.52
CA VAL A 382 1.41 11.72 10.03
C VAL A 382 1.97 12.57 11.16
N HIS A 383 1.21 12.80 12.24
CA HIS A 383 1.71 13.53 13.41
C HIS A 383 2.89 12.80 14.05
N GLU A 384 2.78 11.48 14.21
CA GLU A 384 3.86 10.66 14.75
C GLU A 384 5.10 10.65 13.83
N ALA A 385 4.90 10.61 12.52
CA ALA A 385 5.98 10.69 11.55
C ALA A 385 6.70 12.05 11.61
N ARG A 386 5.95 13.15 11.82
CA ARG A 386 6.52 14.49 11.99
C ARG A 386 7.34 14.62 13.25
N LYS A 387 6.83 14.12 14.39
CA LYS A 387 7.58 14.09 15.66
C LYS A 387 8.94 13.40 15.49
N LYS A 388 8.99 12.33 14.68
CA LYS A 388 10.22 11.57 14.38
C LYS A 388 11.00 12.09 13.17
N ARG A 389 10.57 13.17 12.51
CA ARG A 389 11.17 13.71 11.27
C ARG A 389 11.32 12.64 10.18
N LEU A 390 10.33 11.77 9.99
CA LEU A 390 10.39 10.75 8.95
C LEU A 390 10.26 11.39 7.57
N ASN A 391 10.91 10.81 6.55
CA ASN A 391 10.44 11.03 5.18
C ASN A 391 9.08 10.33 5.05
N VAL A 392 8.10 10.98 4.44
CA VAL A 392 6.75 10.43 4.28
C VAL A 392 6.36 10.43 2.81
N MET A 393 5.81 9.32 2.33
CA MET A 393 5.21 9.21 1.01
C MET A 393 3.71 8.99 1.14
N VAL A 394 2.93 9.71 0.34
CA VAL A 394 1.47 9.58 0.27
C VAL A 394 1.08 9.34 -1.18
N GLU A 395 0.29 8.31 -1.44
CA GLU A 395 -0.17 7.99 -2.80
C GLU A 395 -1.57 8.52 -3.07
N THR A 396 -1.77 9.01 -4.30
CA THR A 396 -3.09 9.30 -4.86
C THR A 396 -3.12 9.02 -6.35
N SER A 397 -4.33 8.88 -6.92
CA SER A 397 -4.49 8.82 -8.36
C SER A 397 -4.27 10.19 -9.04
N GLY A 398 -4.27 11.28 -8.27
CA GLY A 398 -4.03 12.64 -8.77
C GLY A 398 -5.23 13.27 -9.49
N ARG A 399 -6.44 12.72 -9.33
CA ARG A 399 -7.65 13.18 -10.04
C ARG A 399 -8.20 14.53 -9.56
N ASP A 400 -7.80 14.95 -8.36
CA ASP A 400 -8.20 16.21 -7.76
C ASP A 400 -7.07 16.82 -6.93
N VAL A 401 -7.20 18.10 -6.59
CA VAL A 401 -6.18 18.89 -5.88
C VAL A 401 -6.19 18.67 -4.36
N GLY A 402 -7.15 17.92 -3.81
CA GLY A 402 -7.35 17.79 -2.37
C GLY A 402 -6.12 17.25 -1.62
N MET A 403 -5.36 16.35 -2.24
CA MET A 403 -4.15 15.79 -1.62
C MET A 403 -2.97 16.78 -1.60
N PHE A 404 -2.97 17.81 -2.45
CA PHE A 404 -1.99 18.89 -2.34
C PHE A 404 -2.28 19.73 -1.09
N HIS A 405 -3.55 20.08 -0.87
CA HIS A 405 -3.99 20.77 0.34
C HIS A 405 -3.75 19.94 1.61
N TYR A 406 -3.96 18.61 1.54
CA TYR A 406 -3.61 17.70 2.63
C TYR A 406 -2.13 17.82 3.02
N VAL A 407 -1.21 17.74 2.05
CA VAL A 407 0.22 17.85 2.33
C VAL A 407 0.57 19.24 2.85
N ASP A 408 0.02 20.30 2.28
CA ASP A 408 0.27 21.66 2.76
C ASP A 408 -0.21 21.90 4.18
N GLN A 409 -1.37 21.33 4.55
CA GLN A 409 -1.94 21.43 5.89
C GLN A 409 -1.12 20.66 6.92
N PHE A 410 -0.73 19.42 6.62
CA PHE A 410 -0.10 18.57 7.62
C PHE A 410 1.42 18.66 7.66
N PHE A 411 2.09 19.11 6.60
CA PHE A 411 3.55 19.22 6.52
C PHE A 411 3.96 20.66 6.22
N PRO A 412 4.24 21.49 7.23
CA PRO A 412 4.62 22.87 6.99
C PRO A 412 6.01 22.97 6.32
N GLU A 413 6.19 23.95 5.43
CA GLU A 413 7.44 24.16 4.68
C GLU A 413 8.64 24.50 5.57
N THR A 414 8.37 25.05 6.75
CA THR A 414 9.39 25.32 7.78
C THR A 414 10.02 24.02 8.30
N GLU A 415 9.31 22.90 8.25
CA GLU A 415 9.76 21.60 8.76
C GLU A 415 10.12 20.61 7.65
N TYR A 416 9.44 20.66 6.50
CA TYR A 416 9.54 19.64 5.44
C TYR A 416 9.90 20.24 4.08
N ARG A 417 10.69 19.50 3.30
CA ARG A 417 10.79 19.68 1.84
C ARG A 417 9.63 18.94 1.18
N LYS A 418 9.02 19.54 0.16
CA LYS A 418 7.84 18.99 -0.51
C LYS A 418 8.16 18.62 -1.95
N LEU A 419 7.77 17.42 -2.34
CA LEU A 419 7.97 16.87 -3.68
C LEU A 419 6.66 16.26 -4.18
N VAL A 420 6.33 16.48 -5.44
CA VAL A 420 5.33 15.68 -6.15
C VAL A 420 6.01 14.89 -7.26
N VAL A 421 5.72 13.59 -7.31
CA VAL A 421 6.16 12.69 -8.37
C VAL A 421 4.95 12.26 -9.17
N HIS A 422 4.92 12.56 -10.46
CA HIS A 422 3.84 12.20 -11.37
C HIS A 422 4.27 11.09 -12.31
N PHE A 423 3.65 9.93 -12.12
CA PHE A 423 3.86 8.76 -12.97
C PHE A 423 2.87 8.74 -14.13
N THR A 424 3.40 8.62 -15.34
CA THR A 424 2.62 8.40 -16.57
C THR A 424 2.91 7.01 -17.13
N ILE A 425 2.02 6.52 -18.00
CA ILE A 425 2.24 5.27 -18.74
C ILE A 425 1.97 5.53 -20.23
N ASN A 426 2.78 4.90 -21.08
CA ASN A 426 2.65 4.97 -22.55
C ASN A 426 1.33 4.37 -23.07
N ASP A 427 0.90 3.23 -22.51
CA ASP A 427 -0.29 2.50 -22.96
C ASP A 427 -1.11 2.00 -21.76
N LEU A 428 -2.37 2.45 -21.70
CA LEU A 428 -3.29 2.20 -20.61
C LEU A 428 -3.62 0.70 -20.43
N LYS A 429 -3.59 -0.10 -21.51
CA LYS A 429 -3.99 -1.52 -21.47
C LYS A 429 -3.14 -2.35 -20.51
N TYR A 430 -1.88 -1.95 -20.31
CA TYR A 430 -0.97 -2.62 -19.40
C TYR A 430 -1.29 -2.31 -17.94
N ALA A 431 -1.76 -1.10 -17.65
CA ALA A 431 -2.26 -0.74 -16.33
C ALA A 431 -3.55 -1.51 -16.01
N GLU A 432 -4.46 -1.61 -16.99
CA GLU A 432 -5.72 -2.36 -16.90
C GLU A 432 -5.46 -3.84 -16.60
N THR A 433 -4.66 -4.51 -17.45
CA THR A 433 -4.25 -5.90 -17.25
C THR A 433 -3.60 -6.10 -15.88
N SER A 434 -2.73 -5.18 -15.44
CA SER A 434 -2.09 -5.28 -14.13
C SER A 434 -3.08 -5.13 -12.97
N VAL A 435 -4.10 -4.28 -13.09
CA VAL A 435 -5.14 -4.11 -12.06
C VAL A 435 -6.02 -5.35 -11.99
N ASP A 436 -6.42 -5.90 -13.13
CA ASP A 436 -7.31 -7.05 -13.20
C ASP A 436 -6.63 -8.32 -12.67
N ASN A 437 -5.39 -8.58 -13.08
CA ASN A 437 -4.61 -9.71 -12.55
C ASN A 437 -4.41 -9.62 -11.03
N ARG A 438 -4.14 -8.42 -10.51
CA ARG A 438 -4.01 -8.20 -9.08
C ARG A 438 -5.33 -8.45 -8.35
N MET A 439 -6.45 -7.99 -8.90
CA MET A 439 -7.77 -8.18 -8.30
C MET A 439 -8.15 -9.66 -8.23
N LEU A 440 -7.93 -10.41 -9.31
CA LEU A 440 -8.14 -11.86 -9.33
C LEU A 440 -7.28 -12.58 -8.28
N LYS A 441 -6.01 -12.19 -8.14
CA LYS A 441 -5.12 -12.74 -7.12
C LYS A 441 -5.62 -12.41 -5.71
N GLU A 442 -5.98 -11.15 -5.46
CA GLU A 442 -6.51 -10.69 -4.16
C GLU A 442 -7.78 -11.47 -3.77
N MET A 443 -8.70 -11.69 -4.71
CA MET A 443 -9.89 -12.52 -4.48
C MET A 443 -9.52 -13.96 -4.13
N ALA A 444 -8.54 -14.55 -4.82
CA ALA A 444 -8.07 -15.90 -4.55
C ALA A 444 -7.40 -16.01 -3.17
N ASP A 445 -6.47 -15.11 -2.85
CA ASP A 445 -5.77 -15.07 -1.56
C ASP A 445 -6.75 -14.87 -0.40
N GLY A 446 -7.77 -14.02 -0.59
CA GLY A 446 -8.80 -13.76 0.40
C GLY A 446 -9.69 -14.97 0.67
N ARG A 447 -10.12 -15.68 -0.37
CA ARG A 447 -10.85 -16.95 -0.22
C ARG A 447 -10.02 -17.99 0.52
N GLU A 448 -8.75 -18.13 0.14
CA GLU A 448 -7.84 -19.08 0.78
C GLU A 448 -7.65 -18.75 2.28
N ALA A 449 -7.57 -17.46 2.64
CA ALA A 449 -7.52 -17.03 4.02
C ALA A 449 -8.81 -17.40 4.79
N MET A 450 -9.99 -17.21 4.20
CA MET A 450 -11.26 -17.61 4.82
C MET A 450 -11.39 -19.12 5.00
N GLU A 451 -11.06 -19.91 3.98
CA GLU A 451 -11.15 -21.37 4.00
C GLU A 451 -10.25 -21.97 5.08
N ARG A 452 -9.05 -21.43 5.25
CA ARG A 452 -8.10 -21.84 6.30
C ARG A 452 -8.48 -21.33 7.70
N LYS A 453 -9.57 -20.57 7.83
CA LYS A 453 -9.96 -19.84 9.07
C LYS A 453 -8.76 -19.05 9.62
N ALA A 454 -8.08 -18.36 8.71
CA ALA A 454 -6.85 -17.64 9.00
C ALA A 454 -7.11 -16.48 9.97
N ARG A 455 -6.03 -15.90 10.49
CA ARG A 455 -6.14 -14.79 11.44
C ARG A 455 -6.65 -13.54 10.71
N PRO A 456 -7.25 -12.57 11.42
CA PRO A 456 -7.68 -11.31 10.82
C PRO A 456 -6.57 -10.57 10.05
N MET A 457 -5.32 -10.72 10.47
CA MET A 457 -4.15 -10.19 9.73
C MET A 457 -4.00 -10.78 8.32
N ASP A 458 -4.39 -12.04 8.12
CA ASP A 458 -4.30 -12.71 6.81
C ASP A 458 -5.37 -12.17 5.85
N ILE A 459 -6.56 -11.85 6.37
CA ILE A 459 -7.62 -11.13 5.62
C ILE A 459 -7.14 -9.74 5.18
N ILE A 460 -6.48 -9.00 6.09
CA ILE A 460 -5.91 -7.69 5.77
C ILE A 460 -4.79 -7.80 4.71
N LYS A 461 -3.92 -8.82 4.83
CA LYS A 461 -2.80 -9.03 3.91
C LYS A 461 -3.24 -9.48 2.52
N ALA A 462 -4.41 -10.12 2.38
CA ALA A 462 -4.98 -10.46 1.09
C ALA A 462 -5.29 -9.20 0.25
N ASN A 463 -5.68 -8.09 0.88
CA ASN A 463 -5.91 -6.82 0.18
C ASN A 463 -4.60 -6.29 -0.44
N ALA A 464 -4.56 -6.25 -1.76
CA ALA A 464 -3.37 -5.93 -2.55
C ALA A 464 -3.46 -4.54 -3.22
N GLY A 465 -4.57 -3.82 -3.05
CA GLY A 465 -4.68 -2.45 -3.57
C GLY A 465 -6.00 -1.75 -3.28
N GLY A 466 -6.19 -0.62 -3.98
CA GLY A 466 -7.43 0.17 -3.91
C GLY A 466 -8.67 -0.52 -4.52
N PRO A 467 -9.83 0.16 -4.48
CA PRO A 467 -11.12 -0.42 -4.83
C PRO A 467 -11.42 -0.48 -6.33
N TYR A 468 -10.68 0.26 -7.14
CA TYR A 468 -11.01 0.47 -8.55
C TYR A 468 -10.50 -0.67 -9.44
N GLY A 469 -11.40 -1.23 -10.26
CA GLY A 469 -11.08 -2.11 -11.38
C GLY A 469 -10.59 -1.33 -12.62
N SER A 470 -10.18 -2.05 -13.67
CA SER A 470 -9.65 -1.48 -14.92
C SER A 470 -10.60 -0.48 -15.60
N LYS A 471 -11.92 -0.72 -15.54
CA LYS A 471 -12.97 0.07 -16.23
C LYS A 471 -12.95 1.59 -15.97
N VAL A 472 -12.40 2.04 -14.84
CA VAL A 472 -12.36 3.48 -14.50
C VAL A 472 -11.02 4.16 -14.83
N LEU A 473 -10.00 3.41 -15.24
CA LEU A 473 -8.64 3.93 -15.37
C LEU A 473 -8.50 4.99 -16.46
N ALA A 474 -9.25 4.90 -17.57
CA ALA A 474 -9.22 5.92 -18.62
C ALA A 474 -9.66 7.30 -18.12
N GLY A 475 -10.76 7.34 -17.35
CA GLY A 475 -11.24 8.57 -16.71
C GLY A 475 -10.26 9.09 -15.65
N VAL A 476 -9.68 8.18 -14.86
CA VAL A 476 -8.65 8.51 -13.86
C VAL A 476 -7.41 9.12 -14.53
N GLN A 477 -6.95 8.58 -15.66
CA GLN A 477 -5.79 9.09 -16.39
C GLN A 477 -6.05 10.50 -16.91
N THR A 478 -7.21 10.69 -17.53
CA THR A 478 -7.65 11.98 -18.06
C THR A 478 -7.69 13.04 -16.95
N ASP A 479 -8.34 12.72 -15.83
CA ASP A 479 -8.41 13.61 -14.67
C ASP A 479 -7.02 13.93 -14.08
N SER A 480 -6.16 12.91 -13.96
CA SER A 480 -4.80 13.05 -13.39
C SER A 480 -3.92 13.95 -14.26
N ASN A 481 -3.92 13.71 -15.58
CA ASN A 481 -3.18 14.53 -16.54
C ASN A 481 -3.69 15.97 -16.55
N ARG A 482 -5.00 16.16 -16.46
CA ARG A 482 -5.63 17.49 -16.37
C ARG A 482 -5.18 18.24 -15.12
N VAL A 483 -5.23 17.60 -13.94
CA VAL A 483 -4.76 18.23 -12.69
C VAL A 483 -3.28 18.59 -12.79
N TRP A 484 -2.46 17.69 -13.31
CA TRP A 484 -1.03 17.93 -13.51
C TRP A 484 -0.76 19.15 -14.40
N ALA A 485 -1.37 19.20 -15.60
CA ALA A 485 -1.15 20.25 -16.58
C ALA A 485 -1.77 21.59 -16.18
N GLU A 486 -2.97 21.59 -15.60
CA GLU A 486 -3.74 22.83 -15.35
C GLU A 486 -3.54 23.42 -13.96
N ASN A 487 -3.05 22.65 -12.99
CA ASN A 487 -2.92 23.07 -11.58
C ASN A 487 -1.50 22.93 -11.04
N VAL A 488 -0.84 21.80 -11.23
CA VAL A 488 0.47 21.53 -10.62
C VAL A 488 1.59 22.24 -11.36
N MET A 489 1.69 22.02 -12.68
CA MET A 489 2.73 22.65 -13.51
C MET A 489 2.66 24.18 -13.48
N PRO A 490 1.49 24.83 -13.59
CA PRO A 490 1.37 26.28 -13.45
C PRO A 490 1.56 26.80 -12.02
N GLY A 491 1.67 25.91 -11.01
CA GLY A 491 1.87 26.30 -9.62
C GLY A 491 0.63 26.83 -8.89
N LYS A 492 -0.58 26.51 -9.36
CA LYS A 492 -1.83 26.82 -8.62
C LYS A 492 -1.94 26.03 -7.32
N VAL A 493 -1.32 24.85 -7.28
CA VAL A 493 -1.07 24.06 -6.08
C VAL A 493 0.38 23.60 -6.07
N GLY A 494 0.94 23.35 -4.89
CA GLY A 494 2.34 22.95 -4.76
C GLY A 494 3.32 23.97 -5.35
N GLN A 495 3.08 25.27 -5.12
CA GLN A 495 3.86 26.35 -5.73
C GLN A 495 5.35 26.26 -5.39
N SER A 496 5.68 25.99 -4.14
CA SER A 496 7.04 25.85 -3.59
C SER A 496 7.62 24.43 -3.73
N TRP A 497 6.86 23.49 -4.30
CA TRP A 497 7.23 22.08 -4.30
C TRP A 497 8.14 21.75 -5.47
N TYR A 498 9.04 20.80 -5.24
CA TYR A 498 9.73 20.10 -6.32
C TYR A 498 8.73 19.28 -7.13
N LYS A 499 8.88 19.26 -8.46
CA LYS A 499 7.97 18.56 -9.38
C LYS A 499 8.78 17.65 -10.27
N ALA A 500 8.52 16.36 -10.19
CA ALA A 500 9.16 15.35 -11.03
C ALA A 500 8.10 14.60 -11.84
N SER A 501 8.33 14.44 -13.14
CA SER A 501 7.55 13.54 -13.99
C SER A 501 8.38 12.29 -14.25
N ILE A 502 7.78 11.12 -14.13
CA ILE A 502 8.41 9.82 -14.40
C ILE A 502 7.53 9.07 -15.39
N ALA A 503 8.11 8.65 -16.51
CA ALA A 503 7.41 7.90 -17.55
C ALA A 503 7.63 6.41 -17.37
N ILE A 504 6.54 5.64 -17.32
CA ILE A 504 6.55 4.18 -17.41
C ILE A 504 6.32 3.79 -18.87
N ASN A 505 7.27 3.07 -19.45
CA ASN A 505 7.12 2.45 -20.76
C ASN A 505 6.84 0.96 -20.57
N ALA A 506 5.56 0.61 -20.59
CA ALA A 506 5.10 -0.76 -20.45
C ALA A 506 5.06 -1.45 -21.82
N THR A 507 5.46 -2.71 -21.83
CA THR A 507 5.39 -3.62 -22.98
C THR A 507 4.83 -4.97 -22.52
N GLU A 508 4.61 -5.91 -23.44
CA GLU A 508 4.25 -7.29 -23.07
C GLU A 508 5.39 -8.01 -22.33
N GLY A 509 6.64 -7.60 -22.58
CA GLY A 509 7.82 -8.11 -21.90
C GLY A 509 8.25 -7.19 -20.76
N GLU A 510 9.47 -6.71 -20.86
CA GLU A 510 10.09 -5.88 -19.84
C GLU A 510 9.51 -4.45 -19.85
N TRP A 511 9.21 -3.94 -18.66
CA TRP A 511 8.80 -2.55 -18.47
C TRP A 511 10.04 -1.72 -18.14
N THR A 512 10.07 -0.49 -18.64
CA THR A 512 11.13 0.47 -18.31
C THR A 512 10.57 1.76 -17.73
N VAL A 513 11.43 2.50 -17.05
CA VAL A 513 11.12 3.75 -16.37
C VAL A 513 12.15 4.79 -16.76
N SER A 514 11.73 6.02 -17.06
CA SER A 514 12.64 7.12 -17.39
C SER A 514 12.12 8.46 -16.87
N ALA A 515 13.00 9.45 -16.81
CA ALA A 515 12.62 10.81 -16.44
C ALA A 515 11.74 11.43 -17.53
N GLY A 516 10.53 11.86 -17.17
CA GLY A 516 9.58 12.50 -18.09
C GLY A 516 9.96 13.94 -18.40
N GLY A 517 9.74 14.36 -19.65
CA GLY A 517 10.01 15.74 -20.09
C GLY A 517 11.49 16.08 -20.32
N VAL A 518 12.39 15.10 -20.16
CA VAL A 518 13.82 15.23 -20.45
C VAL A 518 14.10 14.71 -21.87
N GLY A 519 15.02 15.35 -22.60
CA GLY A 519 15.49 14.83 -23.90
C GLY A 519 16.46 13.67 -23.69
N ASN A 520 16.17 12.50 -24.27
CA ASN A 520 16.97 11.27 -24.18
C ASN A 520 17.34 10.85 -22.74
N PRO A 521 16.36 10.66 -21.84
CA PRO A 521 16.63 10.22 -20.47
C PRO A 521 17.19 8.80 -20.46
N GLU A 522 17.99 8.48 -19.45
CA GLU A 522 18.35 7.09 -19.18
C GLU A 522 17.08 6.31 -18.82
N ALA A 523 16.97 5.10 -19.36
CA ALA A 523 15.86 4.20 -19.09
C ALA A 523 16.33 3.07 -18.17
N PHE A 524 15.56 2.84 -17.11
CA PHE A 524 15.82 1.83 -16.11
C PHE A 524 14.80 0.70 -16.23
N THR A 525 15.29 -0.52 -16.22
CA THR A 525 14.47 -1.72 -16.21
C THR A 525 14.03 -2.04 -14.77
N PHE A 526 12.80 -2.52 -14.60
CA PHE A 526 12.40 -3.12 -13.32
C PHE A 526 13.25 -4.38 -13.06
N GLY A 527 13.94 -4.43 -11.91
CA GLY A 527 14.73 -5.61 -11.56
C GLY A 527 13.88 -6.88 -11.48
N PRO A 528 14.50 -8.07 -11.64
CA PRO A 528 13.81 -9.34 -11.40
C PRO A 528 13.21 -9.33 -9.99
N ARG A 529 11.95 -9.76 -9.87
CA ARG A 529 11.27 -9.89 -8.57
C ARG A 529 11.66 -11.16 -7.85
#